data_AF-A0A286XZG0-F1
#
_entry.id   AF-A0A286XZG0-F1
#
_cell.length_a   1.000
_cell.length_b   1.000
_cell.length_c   1.000
_cell.angle_alpha   90.00
_cell.angle_beta   90.00
_cell.angle_gamma   90.00
#
_symmetry.space_group_name_H-M   'P 1'
#
loop_
_entity.id
_entity.type
_entity.pdbx_description
1 polymer ?
#
loop_
_entity_poly.entity_id
_entity_poly.type
_entity_poly.pdbx_seq_one_letter_code
_entity_poly.pdbx_strand_id
1 'polypeptide(L)'
;MARQGMRAKATKEVFPLAHVCKDTNKMTFINPQGVKLNLYKQKVEQAIKSYEKRLNKIVWQALSQEEKEKLDAVKPIQYLENKSALNKALERSNWPISLEELSLLENEILAGKMYIHQAMELQEASKRNCMSQAPAELQKSQGSQKRNSNQRK
;
A
#
# COMPACT_ATOMS: atom_id res chain seq x y z
N MET A 1 40.49 32.18 -10.21
CA MET A 1 40.30 30.97 -9.38
C MET A 1 38.83 30.91 -8.96
N ALA A 2 38.05 29.97 -9.51
CA ALA A 2 36.64 29.81 -9.16
C ALA A 2 36.49 28.73 -8.08
N ARG A 3 36.00 29.09 -6.90
CA ARG A 3 35.63 28.13 -5.84
C ARG A 3 34.27 27.54 -6.20
N GLN A 4 34.27 26.29 -6.66
CA GLN A 4 33.05 25.54 -6.89
C GLN A 4 32.44 25.17 -5.53
N GLY A 5 31.36 25.85 -5.16
CA GLY A 5 30.61 25.58 -3.95
C GLY A 5 29.94 24.20 -4.04
N MET A 6 30.33 23.28 -3.15
CA MET A 6 29.63 22.01 -3.00
C MET A 6 28.21 22.28 -2.50
N ARG A 7 27.23 21.97 -3.34
CA ARG A 7 25.81 21.99 -2.97
C ARG A 7 25.60 20.88 -1.92
N ALA A 8 25.38 21.25 -0.66
CA ALA A 8 25.04 20.30 0.38
C ALA A 8 23.83 19.47 -0.07
N LYS A 9 24.04 18.17 -0.30
CA LYS A 9 22.94 17.23 -0.54
C LYS A 9 22.13 17.22 0.74
N ALA A 10 20.90 17.71 0.68
CA ALA A 10 19.93 17.58 1.75
C ALA A 10 19.69 16.09 1.98
N THR A 11 20.47 15.49 2.89
CA THR A 11 20.18 14.17 3.42
C THR A 11 18.90 14.33 4.21
N LYS A 12 17.79 13.80 3.68
CA LYS A 12 16.58 13.60 4.48
C LYS A 12 17.02 12.82 5.72
N GLU A 13 17.07 13.49 6.85
CA GLU A 13 17.43 12.91 8.12
C GLU A 13 16.37 11.86 8.44
N VAL A 14 16.77 10.59 8.52
CA VAL A 14 15.86 9.48 8.79
C VAL A 14 16.26 8.88 10.12
N PHE A 15 15.29 8.76 11.03
CA PHE A 15 15.47 8.13 12.34
C PHE A 15 15.08 6.64 12.23
N PRO A 16 16.04 5.71 12.08
CA PRO A 16 15.73 4.29 12.05
C PRO A 16 15.31 3.79 13.43
N LEU A 17 14.33 2.88 13.46
CA LEU A 17 13.97 2.12 14.65
C LEU A 17 14.96 0.98 14.82
N ALA A 18 15.52 0.84 16.03
CA ALA A 18 16.36 -0.29 16.38
C ALA A 18 15.55 -1.32 17.16
N HIS A 19 15.50 -2.55 16.66
CA HIS A 19 14.97 -3.70 17.40
C HIS A 19 16.12 -4.60 17.82
N VAL A 20 16.27 -4.84 19.12
CA VAL A 20 17.24 -5.81 19.65
C VAL A 20 16.50 -7.09 20.00
N CYS A 21 16.82 -8.18 19.30
CA CYS A 21 16.28 -9.50 19.60
C CYS A 21 16.87 -10.00 20.93
N LYS A 22 16.01 -10.27 21.91
CA LYS A 22 16.43 -10.70 23.26
C LYS A 22 17.18 -12.03 23.25
N ASP A 23 16.83 -12.93 22.33
CA ASP A 23 17.35 -14.31 22.33
C ASP A 23 18.67 -14.45 21.57
N THR A 24 18.92 -13.58 20.58
CA THR A 24 20.11 -13.66 19.71
C THR A 24 21.06 -12.48 19.86
N ASN A 25 20.72 -11.49 20.69
CA ASN A 25 21.44 -10.22 20.86
C ASN A 25 21.71 -9.49 19.52
N LYS A 26 20.96 -9.83 18.46
CA LYS A 26 21.06 -9.20 17.15
C LYS A 26 20.25 -7.92 17.13
N MET A 27 20.86 -6.84 16.64
CA MET A 27 20.24 -5.53 16.47
C MET A 27 19.84 -5.34 15.00
N THR A 28 18.55 -5.16 14.75
CA THR A 28 18.00 -4.88 13.43
C THR A 28 17.57 -3.42 13.35
N PHE A 29 18.13 -2.69 12.39
CA PHE A 29 17.72 -1.31 12.10
C PHE A 29 16.66 -1.31 11.00
N ILE A 30 15.50 -0.75 11.29
CA ILE A 30 14.36 -0.62 10.37
C ILE A 30 14.17 0.86 10.08
N ASN A 31 14.21 1.27 8.82
CA ASN A 31 13.82 2.61 8.40
C ASN A 31 12.35 2.62 7.96
N PRO A 32 11.41 3.12 8.79
CA PRO A 32 9.99 3.08 8.47
C PRO A 32 9.64 3.96 7.26
N GLN A 33 10.39 5.04 7.04
CA GLN A 33 10.18 5.97 5.93
C GLN A 33 10.80 5.48 4.61
N GLY A 34 11.56 4.39 4.63
CA GLY A 34 12.18 3.79 3.45
C GLY A 34 11.18 3.08 2.54
N VAL A 35 9.97 2.78 3.03
CA VAL A 35 8.95 2.04 2.27
C VAL A 35 8.18 2.98 1.35
N LYS A 36 8.31 2.78 0.04
CA LYS A 36 7.61 3.57 -0.99
C LYS A 36 6.17 3.08 -1.20
N LEU A 37 5.32 3.23 -0.18
CA LEU A 37 3.92 2.78 -0.20
C LEU A 37 3.10 3.39 -1.35
N ASN A 38 3.38 4.62 -1.77
CA ASN A 38 2.70 5.25 -2.91
C ASN A 38 2.96 4.52 -4.23
N LEU A 39 4.22 4.15 -4.50
CA LEU A 39 4.59 3.41 -5.71
C LEU A 39 4.01 1.99 -5.68
N TYR A 40 4.01 1.37 -4.51
CA TYR A 40 3.39 0.07 -4.30
C TYR A 40 1.89 0.11 -4.65
N LYS A 41 1.12 1.04 -4.06
CA LYS A 41 -0.31 1.21 -4.34
C LYS A 41 -0.60 1.37 -5.85
N GLN A 42 0.14 2.24 -6.54
CA GLN A 42 -0.02 2.44 -7.98
C GLN A 42 0.20 1.16 -8.80
N LYS A 43 1.23 0.37 -8.45
CA LYS A 43 1.49 -0.91 -9.12
C LYS A 43 0.37 -1.92 -8.88
N VAL A 44 -0.13 -2.00 -7.66
CA VAL A 44 -1.25 -2.89 -7.31
C VAL A 44 -2.52 -2.46 -8.03
N GLU A 45 -2.84 -1.16 -8.08
CA GLU A 45 -3.97 -0.64 -8.86
C GLU A 45 -3.88 -0.98 -10.34
N GLN A 46 -2.68 -0.89 -10.93
CA GLN A 46 -2.46 -1.26 -12.33
C GLN A 46 -2.65 -2.76 -12.55
N ALA A 47 -2.20 -3.60 -11.61
CA ALA A 47 -2.41 -5.04 -11.67
C ALA A 47 -3.90 -5.39 -11.56
N ILE A 48 -4.64 -4.79 -10.62
CA ILE A 48 -6.09 -4.95 -10.47
C ILE A 48 -6.80 -4.61 -11.78
N LYS A 49 -6.52 -3.44 -12.37
CA LYS A 49 -7.10 -3.03 -13.66
C LYS A 49 -6.82 -4.02 -14.78
N SER A 50 -5.64 -4.65 -14.77
CA SER A 50 -5.26 -5.65 -15.76
C SER A 50 -6.04 -6.96 -15.58
N TYR A 51 -6.24 -7.38 -14.33
CA TYR A 51 -7.06 -8.55 -14.01
C TYR A 51 -8.54 -8.32 -14.29
N GLU A 52 -9.09 -7.15 -13.97
CA GLU A 52 -10.47 -6.78 -14.32
C GLU A 52 -10.70 -6.80 -15.83
N LYS A 53 -9.76 -6.24 -16.62
CA LYS A 53 -9.82 -6.30 -18.08
C LYS A 53 -9.79 -7.73 -18.61
N ARG A 54 -8.93 -8.58 -18.04
CA ARG A 54 -8.83 -9.99 -18.42
C ARG A 54 -10.12 -10.74 -18.09
N LEU A 55 -10.67 -10.51 -16.90
CA LEU A 55 -11.93 -11.10 -16.45
C LEU A 55 -13.08 -10.71 -17.39
N ASN A 56 -13.22 -9.41 -17.68
CA ASN A 56 -14.23 -8.91 -18.61
C ASN A 56 -14.07 -9.52 -20.01
N LYS A 57 -12.83 -9.70 -20.50
CA LYS A 57 -12.57 -10.32 -21.80
C LYS A 57 -13.00 -11.79 -21.84
N ILE A 58 -12.67 -12.57 -20.81
CA ILE A 58 -13.04 -14.00 -20.72
C ILE A 58 -14.56 -14.13 -20.71
N VAL A 59 -15.23 -13.35 -19.85
CA VAL A 59 -16.70 -13.33 -19.76
C VAL A 59 -17.32 -12.91 -21.08
N TRP A 60 -16.78 -11.89 -21.74
CA TRP A 60 -17.26 -11.44 -23.04
C TRP A 60 -17.13 -12.50 -24.13
N GLN A 61 -16.05 -13.29 -24.12
CA GLN A 61 -15.89 -14.39 -25.09
C GLN A 61 -16.89 -15.52 -24.86
N ALA A 62 -17.31 -15.74 -23.62
CA ALA A 62 -18.23 -16.80 -23.25
C ALA A 62 -19.72 -16.48 -23.44
N LEU A 63 -20.08 -15.20 -23.50
CA LEU A 63 -21.47 -14.79 -23.75
C LEU A 63 -21.85 -15.00 -25.22
N SER A 64 -23.07 -15.50 -25.44
CA SER A 64 -23.65 -15.65 -26.78
C SER A 64 -23.97 -14.29 -27.42
N GLN A 65 -24.11 -14.26 -28.75
CA GLN A 65 -24.39 -13.01 -29.47
C GLN A 65 -25.74 -12.40 -29.05
N GLU A 66 -26.72 -13.24 -28.74
CA GLU A 66 -28.06 -12.85 -28.26
C GLU A 66 -28.01 -12.21 -26.87
N GLU A 67 -27.14 -12.70 -25.99
CA GLU A 67 -26.97 -12.12 -24.65
C GLU A 67 -26.18 -10.81 -24.69
N LYS A 68 -25.24 -10.68 -25.63
CA LYS A 68 -24.52 -9.43 -25.89
C LYS A 68 -25.44 -8.32 -26.39
N GLU A 69 -26.38 -8.64 -27.28
CA GLU A 69 -27.42 -7.70 -27.73
C GLU A 69 -28.37 -7.31 -26.60
N LYS A 70 -28.82 -8.27 -25.78
CA LYS A 70 -29.71 -8.00 -24.63
C LYS A 70 -29.07 -7.12 -23.55
N LEU A 71 -27.75 -7.15 -23.43
CA LEU A 71 -27.02 -6.32 -22.48
C LEU A 71 -26.73 -4.90 -23.01
N ASP A 72 -27.20 -4.58 -24.23
CA ASP A 72 -27.11 -3.27 -24.88
C ASP A 72 -25.72 -2.62 -24.70
N ALA A 73 -24.69 -3.44 -24.96
CA ALA A 73 -23.33 -3.21 -24.50
C ALA A 73 -22.57 -2.21 -25.40
N VAL A 74 -22.96 -0.93 -25.33
CA VAL A 74 -22.15 0.19 -25.85
C VAL A 74 -20.86 0.37 -25.02
N LYS A 75 -20.74 -0.28 -23.85
CA LYS A 75 -19.57 -0.25 -22.97
C LYS A 75 -19.09 -1.65 -22.54
N PRO A 76 -17.79 -1.82 -22.21
CA PRO A 76 -17.29 -3.04 -21.60
C PRO A 76 -17.97 -3.26 -20.24
N ILE A 77 -18.74 -4.33 -20.12
CA ILE A 77 -19.45 -4.67 -18.89
C ILE A 77 -18.42 -5.05 -17.82
N GLN A 78 -18.45 -4.37 -16.67
CA GLN A 78 -17.64 -4.74 -15.51
C GLN A 78 -18.27 -5.97 -14.84
N TYR A 79 -17.54 -7.08 -14.85
CA TYR A 79 -18.04 -8.37 -14.34
C TYR A 79 -18.45 -8.29 -12.86
N LEU A 80 -17.61 -7.69 -12.02
CA LEU A 80 -17.85 -7.64 -10.57
C LEU A 80 -19.11 -6.84 -10.20
N GLU A 81 -19.50 -5.86 -11.01
CA GLU A 81 -20.66 -5.01 -10.75
C GLU A 81 -21.97 -5.67 -11.21
N ASN A 82 -21.91 -6.48 -12.27
CA ASN A 82 -23.07 -7.14 -12.88
C ASN A 82 -23.04 -8.67 -12.73
N LYS A 83 -22.35 -9.19 -11.71
CA LYS A 83 -22.08 -10.62 -11.52
C LYS A 83 -23.34 -11.49 -11.61
N SER A 84 -24.45 -11.05 -11.01
CA SER A 84 -25.70 -11.82 -11.01
C SER A 84 -26.35 -11.92 -12.39
N ALA A 85 -26.34 -10.84 -13.17
CA ALA A 85 -26.86 -10.84 -14.53
C ALA A 85 -25.99 -11.68 -15.47
N LEU A 86 -24.66 -11.57 -15.33
CA LEU A 86 -23.69 -12.30 -16.14
C LEU A 86 -23.67 -13.79 -15.81
N ASN A 87 -23.80 -14.18 -14.53
CA ASN A 87 -23.87 -15.59 -14.16
C ASN A 87 -25.14 -16.26 -14.72
N LYS A 88 -26.30 -15.58 -14.66
CA LYS A 88 -27.54 -16.09 -15.28
C LYS A 88 -27.42 -16.25 -16.80
N ALA A 89 -26.66 -15.37 -17.45
CA ALA A 89 -26.39 -15.45 -18.88
C ALA A 89 -25.45 -16.63 -19.21
N LEU A 90 -24.35 -16.76 -18.46
CA LEU A 90 -23.41 -17.87 -18.59
C LEU A 90 -24.04 -19.24 -18.30
N GLU A 91 -24.99 -19.32 -17.36
CA GLU A 91 -25.78 -20.53 -17.09
C GLU A 91 -26.62 -20.95 -18.30
N ARG A 92 -27.27 -20.01 -18.99
CA ARG A 92 -28.03 -20.31 -20.23
C ARG A 92 -27.13 -20.74 -21.38
N SER A 93 -25.92 -20.22 -21.42
CA SER A 93 -24.87 -20.57 -22.37
C SER A 93 -24.11 -21.86 -22.01
N ASN A 94 -24.58 -22.63 -21.02
CA ASN A 94 -24.04 -23.93 -20.58
C ASN A 94 -22.57 -23.88 -20.09
N TRP A 95 -22.16 -22.75 -19.49
CA TRP A 95 -20.87 -22.55 -18.83
C TRP A 95 -19.63 -22.97 -19.65
N PRO A 96 -19.27 -22.23 -20.70
CA PRO A 96 -18.13 -22.57 -21.55
C PRO A 96 -16.76 -22.21 -20.93
N ILE A 97 -16.70 -21.78 -19.66
CA ILE A 97 -15.47 -21.34 -18.97
C ILE A 97 -15.23 -22.23 -17.74
N SER A 98 -13.97 -22.41 -17.34
CA SER A 98 -13.66 -23.02 -16.04
C SER A 98 -14.05 -22.09 -14.89
N LEU A 99 -14.91 -22.56 -13.98
CA LEU A 99 -15.28 -21.85 -12.76
C LEU A 99 -14.04 -21.54 -11.89
N GLU A 100 -13.06 -22.43 -11.89
CA GLU A 100 -11.82 -22.27 -11.11
C GLU A 100 -11.02 -21.05 -11.57
N GLU A 101 -10.87 -20.85 -12.88
CA GLU A 101 -10.10 -19.72 -13.43
C GLU A 101 -10.74 -18.37 -13.10
N LEU A 102 -12.07 -18.28 -13.14
CA LEU A 102 -12.79 -17.07 -12.75
C LEU A 102 -12.66 -16.82 -11.24
N SER A 103 -12.82 -17.87 -10.43
CA SER A 103 -12.67 -17.76 -8.97
C SER A 103 -11.27 -17.28 -8.56
N LEU A 104 -10.22 -17.75 -9.25
CA LEU A 104 -8.86 -17.33 -9.00
C LEU A 104 -8.66 -15.85 -9.32
N LEU A 105 -9.15 -15.39 -10.49
CA LEU A 105 -9.10 -13.98 -10.88
C LEU A 105 -9.87 -13.08 -9.92
N GLU A 106 -11.06 -13.50 -9.48
CA GLU A 106 -11.85 -12.78 -8.48
C GLU A 106 -11.09 -12.63 -7.15
N ASN A 107 -10.53 -13.73 -6.65
CA ASN A 107 -9.78 -13.76 -5.40
C ASN A 107 -8.54 -12.86 -5.45
N GLU A 108 -7.79 -12.88 -6.56
CA GLU A 108 -6.62 -12.02 -6.77
C GLU A 108 -7.00 -10.53 -6.81
N ILE A 109 -8.13 -10.17 -7.42
CA ILE A 109 -8.63 -8.79 -7.42
C ILE A 109 -9.00 -8.35 -6.00
N LEU A 110 -9.68 -9.21 -5.23
CA LEU A 110 -10.03 -8.94 -3.83
C LEU A 110 -8.80 -8.79 -2.96
N ALA A 111 -7.81 -9.68 -3.10
CA ALA A 111 -6.53 -9.60 -2.41
C ALA A 111 -5.80 -8.28 -2.74
N GLY A 112 -5.76 -7.89 -4.02
CA GLY A 112 -5.20 -6.62 -4.45
C GLY A 112 -5.85 -5.41 -3.78
N LYS A 113 -7.19 -5.38 -3.70
CA LYS A 113 -7.93 -4.30 -3.01
C LYS A 113 -7.57 -4.25 -1.51
N MET A 114 -7.45 -5.42 -0.89
CA MET A 114 -7.04 -5.52 0.52
C MET A 114 -5.61 -5.03 0.75
N TYR A 115 -4.68 -5.34 -0.15
CA TYR A 115 -3.30 -4.84 -0.06
C TYR A 115 -3.21 -3.32 -0.16
N ILE A 116 -4.03 -2.69 -1.01
CA ILE A 116 -4.12 -1.23 -1.08
C ILE A 116 -4.60 -0.68 0.26
N HIS A 117 -5.67 -1.26 0.84
CA HIS A 117 -6.20 -0.85 2.13
C HIS A 117 -5.14 -0.94 3.24
N GLN A 118 -4.47 -2.08 3.37
CA GLN A 118 -3.39 -2.28 4.35
C GLN A 118 -2.27 -1.26 4.15
N ALA A 119 -1.87 -0.97 2.91
CA ALA A 119 -0.86 0.05 2.62
C ALA A 119 -1.31 1.46 3.02
N MET A 120 -2.61 1.78 2.94
CA MET A 120 -3.14 3.05 3.45
C MET A 120 -3.08 3.11 4.98
N GLU A 121 -3.51 2.05 5.66
CA GLU A 121 -3.47 1.98 7.13
C GLU A 121 -2.05 2.14 7.66
N LEU A 122 -1.09 1.45 7.05
CA LEU A 122 0.34 1.58 7.39
C LEU A 122 0.84 3.02 7.17
N GLN A 123 0.43 3.65 6.08
CA GLN A 123 0.80 5.03 5.78
C GLN A 123 0.22 6.02 6.80
N GLU A 124 -1.03 5.82 7.22
CA GLU A 124 -1.66 6.64 8.25
C GLU A 124 -1.05 6.43 9.63
N ALA A 125 -0.84 5.17 10.03
CA ALA A 125 -0.20 4.83 11.30
C ALA A 125 1.22 5.43 11.38
N SER A 126 1.98 5.39 10.28
CA SER A 126 3.29 6.05 10.20
C SER A 126 3.19 7.57 10.37
N LYS A 127 2.23 8.23 9.72
CA LYS A 127 2.04 9.69 9.86
C LYS A 127 1.68 10.08 11.29
N ARG A 128 0.77 9.35 11.94
CA ARG A 128 0.36 9.61 13.34
C ARG A 128 1.56 9.52 14.28
N ASN A 129 2.37 8.46 14.16
CA ASN A 129 3.57 8.29 14.98
C ASN A 129 4.63 9.39 14.78
N CYS A 130 4.82 9.88 13.54
CA CYS A 130 5.72 11.02 13.29
C CYS A 130 5.22 12.32 13.93
N MET A 131 3.90 12.56 13.97
CA MET A 131 3.32 13.75 14.59
C MET A 131 3.32 13.67 16.13
N SER A 132 3.15 12.49 16.70
CA SER A 132 3.22 12.26 18.15
C SER A 132 4.63 12.45 18.73
N GLN A 133 5.68 12.40 17.90
CA GLN A 133 7.08 12.61 18.29
C GLN A 133 7.61 14.02 17.97
N ALA A 134 6.76 14.96 17.52
CA ALA A 134 7.14 16.37 17.45
C ALA A 134 7.43 16.92 18.87
N PRO A 135 8.49 17.73 19.06
CA PRO A 135 9.32 17.69 20.27
C PRO A 135 8.63 18.29 21.49
N ALA A 136 8.18 17.43 22.40
CA ALA A 136 7.93 17.79 23.80
C ALA A 136 9.17 17.57 24.70
N GLU A 137 10.34 17.27 24.11
CA GLU A 137 11.53 16.80 24.83
C GLU A 137 12.77 17.71 24.66
N LEU A 138 12.55 19.03 24.53
CA LEU A 138 13.63 20.04 24.52
C LEU A 138 13.60 21.01 25.71
N GLN A 139 12.82 20.72 26.76
CA GLN A 139 12.73 21.58 27.96
C GLN A 139 12.96 20.85 29.30
N LYS A 140 13.73 19.76 29.33
CA LYS A 140 14.23 19.17 30.59
C LYS A 140 15.74 18.94 30.57
N SER A 141 16.50 19.98 30.22
CA SER A 141 17.94 20.02 30.50
C SER A 141 18.39 21.45 30.85
N GLN A 142 17.69 22.10 31.77
CA GLN A 142 18.24 23.20 32.56
C GLN A 142 17.97 22.89 34.03
N GLY A 143 18.93 22.22 34.67
CA GLY A 143 18.79 21.91 36.08
C GLY A 143 19.87 20.96 36.60
N SER A 144 21.15 21.34 36.51
CA SER A 144 22.18 20.93 37.49
C SER A 144 23.55 21.54 37.20
N GLN A 145 23.80 22.74 37.75
CA GLN A 145 25.14 23.10 38.22
C GLN A 145 25.04 23.56 39.68
N LYS A 146 25.05 22.59 40.60
CA LYS A 146 25.56 22.82 41.97
C LYS A 146 27.07 22.96 41.84
N ARG A 147 27.61 24.17 42.04
CA ARG A 147 29.00 24.33 42.50
C ARG A 147 28.95 24.94 43.90
N ASN A 148 29.19 24.08 44.88
CA ASN A 148 29.59 24.48 46.21
C ASN A 148 30.93 25.24 46.10
N SER A 149 31.00 26.43 46.68
CA SER A 149 32.27 27.02 47.11
C SER A 149 32.08 27.53 48.52
N ASN A 150 32.30 26.64 49.49
CA ASN A 150 32.61 27.00 50.86
C ASN A 150 34.13 26.85 51.00
N GLN A 151 34.85 27.96 51.13
CA GLN A 151 36.14 27.97 51.81
C GLN A 151 36.20 29.19 52.72
N ARG A 152 36.21 28.90 54.02
CA ARG A 152 36.66 29.79 55.09
C ARG A 152 38.18 29.82 55.08
N LYS A 153 38.78 31.01 55.12
CA LYS A 153 39.73 31.43 56.15
C LYS A 153 39.92 32.94 56.08
#